data_AF-E3NAP2-F1
#
_entry.id   AF-E3NAP2-F1
#
_cell.length_a   1.000
_cell.length_b   1.000
_cell.length_c   1.000
_cell.angle_alpha   90.00
_cell.angle_beta   90.00
_cell.angle_gamma   90.00
#
_symmetry.space_group_name_H-M   'P 1'
#
loop_
_entity.id
_entity.type
_entity.pdbx_description
1 polymer ?
#
loop_
_entity_poly.entity_id
_entity_poly.type
_entity_poly.pdbx_seq_one_letter_code
_entity_poly.pdbx_strand_id
1 'polypeptide(L)'
;MVLPSRDVKRVCVFCNKSGSRTEMTPVTKNPVNREVWYRKLGKTFKLNCEKSRYPYVCLSHFPAKKASSPRAQIYPYKNGRPHTRKVEESDTEDDSSTDEEGDLFTDPNYDIEDEYECEENKKSFKNIICNWNNLSPILSKCWNCLRNGKESSARASMRLQGAALHVSYDCVECGSNWKWSSSTFLDREGKQGQKQCEVNLDISVSVLSTGNAFTKIASLFDVLELPFISNRRYNKLIENVLEASVAKCFFSQRSEVLAIIKENSARENGVDLAGDGQFDSRGYSAVLCRFSIMDIKTKFLLDFEVCRKERGGNSIQLEKMGHKGCIVRLLQELKNLTNLDNPIKSLTTDRCVNLAQVMKDYPTIVHHFDSWHFIRSIRKDVAKVFKNIDSKNNLGNVVFDKVQSCCHSTNVESSSTRNHLDLTKKDHKKAFDVLLGIMTKPNRQRDIQNISPYFATSALESFHSVATSYLPKEHFFDKKGYDLRSKLACLHWNALQLDELSGRRKVEIEHQYYCKTKKKLVTKFRKTRPMNNWRKDIGQFAKEMVLVGCLSSDEEEIDEEVEARAAVEAEMYTSSNSP
;
A
#
# COMPACT_ATOMS: atom_id res chain seq x y z
N MET A 1 7.71 17.50 -44.33
CA MET A 1 8.86 16.72 -44.81
C MET A 1 10.04 16.97 -43.88
N VAL A 2 10.40 16.00 -43.04
CA VAL A 2 11.59 16.08 -42.17
C VAL A 2 12.74 15.40 -42.91
N LEU A 3 13.82 16.15 -43.17
CA LEU A 3 15.00 15.62 -43.84
C LEU A 3 15.66 14.51 -43.00
N PRO A 4 16.21 13.43 -43.62
CA PRO A 4 16.87 12.37 -42.88
C PRO A 4 18.11 12.90 -42.14
N SER A 5 18.16 12.70 -40.83
CA SER A 5 19.34 12.97 -40.00
C SER A 5 20.55 12.19 -40.54
N ARG A 6 21.55 12.89 -41.08
CA ARG A 6 22.85 12.28 -41.43
C ARG A 6 23.47 11.65 -40.18
N ASP A 7 23.61 10.34 -40.18
CA ASP A 7 24.13 9.56 -39.06
C ASP A 7 25.66 9.70 -38.98
N VAL A 8 26.12 10.77 -38.32
CA VAL A 8 27.56 11.07 -38.25
C VAL A 8 28.26 10.13 -37.28
N LYS A 9 29.07 9.20 -37.80
CA LYS A 9 29.89 8.30 -37.01
C LYS A 9 30.93 9.08 -36.17
N ARG A 10 31.12 8.66 -34.92
CA ARG A 10 32.12 9.22 -33.98
C ARG A 10 33.21 8.18 -33.72
N VAL A 11 34.43 8.64 -33.45
CA VAL A 11 35.58 7.78 -33.15
C VAL A 11 35.84 7.74 -31.65
N CYS A 12 36.01 6.53 -31.11
CA CYS A 12 36.29 6.30 -29.70
C CYS A 12 37.71 6.74 -29.36
N VAL A 13 37.88 7.70 -28.44
CA VAL A 13 39.21 8.19 -28.07
C VAL A 13 40.00 7.21 -27.20
N PHE A 14 39.37 6.11 -26.75
CA PHE A 14 40.02 5.03 -26.00
C PHE A 14 40.46 3.85 -26.89
N CYS A 15 39.58 3.34 -27.77
CA CYS A 15 39.85 2.14 -28.56
C CYS A 15 39.88 2.37 -30.08
N ASN A 16 39.74 3.62 -30.52
CA ASN A 16 39.76 4.06 -31.93
C ASN A 16 38.69 3.45 -32.85
N LYS A 17 37.66 2.79 -32.30
CA LYS A 17 36.52 2.27 -33.08
C LYS A 17 35.55 3.39 -33.45
N SER A 18 35.05 3.37 -34.69
CA SER A 18 33.97 4.25 -35.13
C SER A 18 32.60 3.64 -34.78
N GLY A 19 31.70 4.42 -34.17
CA GLY A 19 30.35 4.00 -33.82
C GLY A 19 29.31 5.09 -34.07
N SER A 20 28.03 4.71 -34.04
CA SER A 20 26.91 5.63 -34.06
C SER A 20 26.75 6.36 -32.72
N ARG A 21 25.92 7.41 -32.66
CA ARG A 21 25.69 8.16 -31.41
C ARG A 21 25.04 7.32 -30.32
N THR A 22 24.30 6.26 -30.66
CA THR A 22 23.62 5.37 -29.71
C THR A 22 24.57 4.37 -29.06
N GLU A 23 25.72 4.08 -29.67
CA GLU A 23 26.71 3.11 -29.18
C GLU A 23 27.83 3.75 -28.34
N MET A 24 27.80 5.08 -28.20
CA MET A 24 28.89 5.86 -27.64
C MET A 24 28.38 6.91 -26.65
N THR A 25 29.21 7.20 -25.64
CA THR A 25 28.94 8.24 -24.65
C THR A 25 30.02 9.32 -24.72
N PRO A 26 29.66 10.61 -24.60
CA PRO A 26 30.65 11.68 -24.53
C PRO A 26 31.44 11.58 -23.23
N VAL A 27 32.72 11.94 -23.27
CA VAL A 27 33.53 12.04 -22.03
C VAL A 27 32.97 13.15 -21.15
N THR A 28 32.81 12.86 -19.87
CA THR A 28 32.26 13.81 -18.87
C THR A 28 32.98 15.17 -18.90
N LYS A 29 32.21 16.25 -18.75
CA LYS A 29 32.73 17.63 -18.61
C LYS A 29 33.11 17.99 -17.17
N ASN A 30 32.62 17.25 -16.18
CA ASN A 30 32.95 17.48 -14.78
C ASN A 30 34.42 17.09 -14.52
N PRO A 31 35.26 17.99 -13.99
CA PRO A 31 36.70 17.76 -13.81
C PRO A 31 37.02 16.62 -12.85
N VAL A 32 36.26 16.48 -11.76
CA VAL A 32 36.43 15.41 -10.75
C VAL A 32 36.18 14.03 -11.40
N ASN A 33 35.05 13.90 -12.12
CA ASN A 33 34.72 12.65 -12.79
C ASN A 33 35.67 12.33 -13.95
N ARG A 34 36.19 13.37 -14.63
CA ARG A 34 37.14 13.21 -15.74
C ARG A 34 38.49 12.68 -15.25
N GLU A 35 38.96 13.12 -14.09
CA GLU A 35 40.19 12.60 -13.47
C GLU A 35 40.06 11.10 -13.13
N VAL A 36 38.88 10.66 -12.69
CA VAL A 36 38.61 9.22 -12.49
C VAL A 36 38.73 8.43 -13.79
N TRP A 37 38.29 9.00 -14.92
CA TRP A 37 38.42 8.35 -16.23
C TRP A 37 39.87 8.28 -16.68
N TYR A 38 40.66 9.35 -16.48
CA TYR A 38 42.10 9.35 -16.78
C TYR A 38 42.86 8.30 -15.96
N ARG A 39 42.54 8.17 -14.67
CA ARG A 39 43.15 7.16 -13.81
C ARG A 39 42.82 5.72 -14.25
N LYS A 40 41.60 5.47 -14.75
CA LYS A 40 41.15 4.12 -15.14
C LYS A 40 41.53 3.71 -16.57
N LEU A 41 41.54 4.66 -17.51
CA LEU A 41 41.79 4.43 -18.93
C LEU A 41 43.24 4.75 -19.36
N GLY A 42 44.02 5.42 -18.52
CA GLY A 42 45.46 5.61 -18.71
C GLY A 42 45.86 6.87 -19.50
N LYS A 43 47.18 7.08 -19.59
CA LYS A 43 47.78 8.30 -20.16
C LYS A 43 47.44 8.52 -21.64
N THR A 44 47.37 7.46 -22.44
CA THR A 44 47.02 7.53 -23.87
C THR A 44 45.62 8.08 -24.09
N PHE A 45 44.66 7.66 -23.26
CA PHE A 45 43.29 8.17 -23.30
C PHE A 45 43.21 9.66 -22.96
N LYS A 46 43.97 10.10 -21.95
CA LYS A 46 44.06 11.51 -21.56
C LYS A 46 44.56 12.38 -22.74
N LEU A 47 45.66 11.97 -23.36
CA LEU A 47 46.24 12.67 -24.51
C LEU A 47 45.25 12.74 -25.71
N ASN A 48 44.50 11.67 -25.95
CA ASN A 48 43.50 11.64 -27.03
C ASN A 48 42.27 12.52 -26.73
N CYS A 49 41.91 12.69 -25.45
CA CYS A 49 40.85 13.61 -25.06
C CYS A 49 41.25 15.06 -25.30
N GLU A 50 42.52 15.41 -25.10
CA GLU A 50 43.05 16.77 -25.32
C GLU A 50 43.12 17.12 -26.82
N LYS A 51 43.36 16.12 -27.68
CA LYS A 51 43.38 16.28 -29.14
C LYS A 51 42.00 16.42 -29.79
N SER A 52 40.92 16.11 -29.08
CA SER A 52 39.56 16.10 -29.63
C SER A 52 38.68 17.17 -28.98
N ARG A 53 38.02 17.99 -29.80
CA ARG A 53 37.07 19.01 -29.31
C ARG A 53 35.85 18.39 -28.63
N TYR A 54 35.45 17.18 -29.04
CA TYR A 54 34.31 16.45 -28.51
C TYR A 54 34.66 14.95 -28.37
N PRO A 55 35.35 14.55 -27.29
CA PRO A 55 35.80 13.17 -27.13
C PRO A 55 34.64 12.23 -26.77
N TYR A 56 34.59 11.06 -27.42
CA TYR A 56 33.59 10.00 -27.21
C TYR A 56 34.24 8.66 -26.84
N VAL A 57 33.51 7.82 -26.10
CA VAL A 57 33.93 6.48 -25.69
C VAL A 57 32.82 5.47 -25.94
N CYS A 58 33.15 4.27 -26.45
CA CYS A 58 32.18 3.20 -26.66
C CYS A 58 31.52 2.76 -25.33
N LEU A 59 30.22 2.52 -25.35
CA LEU A 59 29.47 2.01 -24.19
C LEU A 59 29.95 0.62 -23.73
N SER A 60 30.56 -0.16 -24.62
CA SER A 60 31.17 -1.47 -24.31
C SER A 60 32.31 -1.40 -23.29
N HIS A 61 32.88 -0.21 -23.04
CA HIS A 61 33.90 -0.03 -22.01
C HIS A 61 33.33 0.22 -20.61
N PHE A 62 32.01 0.21 -20.45
CA PHE A 62 31.34 0.45 -19.18
C PHE A 62 30.60 -0.81 -18.69
N PRO A 63 30.39 -0.94 -17.37
CA PRO A 63 29.45 -1.90 -16.79
C PRO A 63 28.10 -1.94 -17.51
N ALA A 64 27.50 -3.13 -17.63
CA ALA A 64 26.22 -3.36 -18.33
C ALA A 64 25.12 -2.36 -17.94
N LYS A 65 25.11 -1.88 -16.69
CA LYS A 65 24.18 -0.84 -16.20
C LYS A 65 24.29 0.52 -16.93
N LYS A 66 25.44 0.87 -17.53
CA LYS A 66 25.59 2.12 -18.34
C LYS A 66 25.11 1.93 -19.77
N ALA A 67 25.25 0.73 -20.31
CA ALA A 67 24.72 0.40 -21.64
C ALA A 67 23.18 0.37 -21.63
N SER A 68 22.56 -0.07 -20.52
CA SER A 68 21.11 -0.02 -20.34
C SER A 68 20.57 1.34 -19.87
N SER A 69 21.39 2.17 -19.20
CA SER A 69 21.04 3.53 -18.79
C SER A 69 22.15 4.54 -19.13
N PRO A 70 22.04 5.27 -20.25
CA PRO A 70 23.07 6.21 -20.70
C PRO A 70 23.37 7.35 -19.72
N ARG A 71 22.43 7.65 -18.81
CA ARG A 71 22.54 8.72 -17.79
C ARG A 71 23.15 8.25 -16.47
N ALA A 72 23.38 6.95 -16.27
CA ALA A 72 23.95 6.45 -15.03
C ALA A 72 25.41 6.94 -14.84
N GLN A 73 25.74 7.40 -13.63
CA GLN A 73 27.10 7.78 -13.26
C GLN A 73 27.96 6.53 -13.01
N ILE A 74 28.40 5.91 -14.11
CA ILE A 74 29.24 4.71 -14.08
C ILE A 74 30.54 4.98 -14.84
N TYR A 75 31.64 4.49 -14.28
CA TYR A 75 33.00 4.66 -14.79
C TYR A 75 33.42 3.49 -15.71
N PRO A 76 34.32 3.74 -16.68
CA PRO A 76 34.85 2.68 -17.55
C PRO A 76 35.59 1.58 -16.77
N TYR A 77 35.68 0.38 -17.36
CA TYR A 77 36.53 -0.71 -16.86
C TYR A 77 38.01 -0.35 -16.93
N LYS A 78 38.80 -0.80 -15.94
CA LYS A 78 40.27 -0.72 -15.99
C LYS A 78 40.75 -1.59 -17.15
N ASN A 79 41.53 -1.02 -18.07
CA ASN A 79 42.06 -1.70 -19.27
C ASN A 79 41.01 -2.17 -20.30
N GLY A 80 39.77 -1.68 -20.23
CA GLY A 80 38.77 -1.88 -21.30
C GLY A 80 38.17 -3.29 -21.44
N ARG A 81 38.44 -4.23 -20.52
CA ARG A 81 37.86 -5.58 -20.54
C ARG A 81 36.63 -5.68 -19.62
N PRO A 82 35.46 -6.11 -20.12
CA PRO A 82 34.31 -6.45 -19.27
C PRO A 82 34.62 -7.68 -18.43
N HIS A 83 34.29 -7.65 -17.13
CA HIS A 83 34.32 -8.85 -16.29
C HIS A 83 33.11 -9.73 -16.65
N THR A 84 33.32 -10.93 -17.19
CA THR A 84 32.29 -11.97 -17.29
C THR A 84 31.97 -12.48 -15.89
N ARG A 85 30.95 -11.91 -15.26
CA ARG A 85 30.37 -12.49 -14.05
C ARG A 85 29.42 -13.61 -14.50
N LYS A 86 29.68 -14.86 -14.07
CA LYS A 86 28.63 -15.87 -14.03
C LYS A 86 27.56 -15.33 -13.08
N VAL A 87 26.44 -14.92 -13.66
CA VAL A 87 25.22 -14.66 -12.91
C VAL A 87 24.63 -16.04 -12.68
N GLU A 88 24.61 -16.50 -11.43
CA GLU A 88 23.62 -17.49 -11.05
C GLU A 88 22.27 -16.80 -11.21
N GLU A 89 21.46 -17.26 -12.16
CA GLU A 89 20.08 -16.85 -12.34
C GLU A 89 19.32 -17.23 -11.07
N SER A 90 19.21 -16.31 -10.11
CA SER A 90 18.09 -16.34 -9.19
C SER A 90 16.91 -15.72 -9.92
N ASP A 91 15.97 -16.58 -10.35
CA ASP A 91 14.65 -16.25 -10.88
C ASP A 91 13.76 -15.57 -9.81
N THR A 92 14.24 -14.50 -9.18
CA THR A 92 13.36 -13.57 -8.48
C THR A 92 12.98 -12.50 -9.49
N GLU A 93 11.80 -12.68 -10.09
CA GLU A 93 11.17 -11.64 -10.89
C GLU A 93 11.08 -10.37 -10.01
N ASP A 94 11.85 -9.34 -10.39
CA ASP A 94 11.73 -7.98 -9.88
C ASP A 94 10.37 -7.45 -10.33
N ASP A 95 9.30 -7.76 -9.57
CA ASP A 95 7.96 -7.24 -9.83
C ASP A 95 7.89 -5.80 -9.30
N SER A 96 8.58 -4.92 -10.00
CA SER A 96 8.21 -3.51 -9.99
C SER A 96 6.83 -3.44 -10.65
N SER A 97 5.77 -3.39 -9.85
CA SER A 97 4.44 -2.98 -10.29
C SER A 97 4.56 -1.60 -10.93
N THR A 98 4.67 -1.60 -12.25
CA THR A 98 4.32 -0.43 -13.06
C THR A 98 2.80 -0.33 -12.94
N ASP A 99 2.32 0.75 -12.32
CA ASP A 99 0.91 0.99 -12.01
C ASP A 99 -0.02 0.94 -13.23
N GLU A 100 0.54 0.90 -14.44
CA GLU A 100 -0.21 0.93 -15.69
C GLU A 100 -0.87 -0.40 -16.07
N GLU A 101 -0.52 -1.55 -15.46
CA GLU A 101 -1.06 -2.87 -15.86
C GLU A 101 -1.79 -3.67 -14.76
N GLY A 102 -1.81 -3.19 -13.50
CA GLY A 102 -2.54 -3.85 -12.39
C GLY A 102 -4.06 -3.91 -12.60
N ASP A 103 -4.57 -3.13 -13.54
CA ASP A 103 -6.00 -2.95 -13.75
C ASP A 103 -6.65 -4.15 -14.47
N LEU A 104 -5.90 -5.10 -15.04
CA LEU A 104 -6.47 -6.10 -15.96
C LEU A 104 -7.50 -7.05 -15.31
N PHE A 105 -7.41 -7.28 -14.00
CA PHE A 105 -8.28 -8.19 -13.22
C PHE A 105 -8.51 -7.74 -11.76
N THR A 106 -8.40 -6.45 -11.45
CA THR A 106 -9.08 -5.89 -10.27
C THR A 106 -10.55 -6.32 -10.33
N ASP A 107 -11.07 -6.85 -9.22
CA ASP A 107 -12.46 -7.32 -9.17
C ASP A 107 -13.37 -6.16 -9.60
N PRO A 108 -14.11 -6.25 -10.71
CA PRO A 108 -15.01 -5.18 -11.14
C PRO A 108 -16.12 -4.89 -10.11
N ASN A 109 -16.33 -5.77 -9.12
CA ASN A 109 -17.22 -5.56 -7.98
C ASN A 109 -16.59 -4.76 -6.82
N TYR A 110 -15.29 -4.46 -6.88
CA TYR A 110 -14.59 -3.74 -5.82
C TYR A 110 -14.16 -2.35 -6.28
N ASP A 111 -15.11 -1.41 -6.26
CA ASP A 111 -14.83 0.01 -6.45
C ASP A 111 -14.48 0.67 -5.11
N ILE A 112 -13.39 1.44 -5.10
CA ILE A 112 -12.95 2.26 -3.95
C ILE A 112 -13.73 3.57 -3.89
N GLU A 113 -14.34 3.95 -5.02
CA GLU A 113 -15.14 5.16 -5.18
C GLU A 113 -16.57 4.91 -4.70
N ASP A 114 -16.73 4.72 -3.38
CA ASP A 114 -17.99 5.00 -2.72
C ASP A 114 -18.23 6.53 -2.86
N GLU A 115 -18.90 6.96 -3.94
CA GLU A 115 -19.32 8.35 -4.11
C GLU A 115 -20.15 8.78 -2.88
N TYR A 116 -19.64 9.77 -2.15
CA TYR A 116 -20.30 10.30 -0.98
C TYR A 116 -21.48 11.18 -1.41
N GLU A 117 -22.68 10.61 -1.45
CA GLU A 117 -23.90 11.42 -1.55
C GLU A 117 -24.30 11.93 -0.16
N CYS A 118 -24.35 13.26 -0.02
CA CYS A 118 -24.97 13.92 1.12
C CYS A 118 -26.49 13.70 1.02
N GLU A 119 -27.03 12.69 1.72
CA GLU A 119 -28.48 12.59 1.94
C GLU A 119 -28.97 13.86 2.65
N GLU A 120 -29.69 14.72 1.93
CA GLU A 120 -30.05 16.07 2.38
C GLU A 120 -31.08 16.11 3.53
N ASN A 121 -31.71 14.99 3.93
CA ASN A 121 -32.86 15.06 4.84
C ASN A 121 -32.90 14.00 5.96
N LYS A 122 -33.02 14.50 7.20
CA LYS A 122 -33.25 13.83 8.50
C LYS A 122 -32.13 12.97 9.08
N LYS A 123 -30.93 13.54 9.26
CA LYS A 123 -29.95 13.01 10.23
C LYS A 123 -29.93 13.89 11.48
N SER A 124 -30.12 13.30 12.66
CA SER A 124 -29.78 14.00 13.90
C SER A 124 -28.26 14.22 13.93
N PHE A 125 -27.84 15.43 14.28
CA PHE A 125 -26.44 15.78 14.38
C PHE A 125 -26.09 16.05 15.85
N LYS A 126 -24.93 15.54 16.27
CA LYS A 126 -24.40 15.79 17.63
C LYS A 126 -23.65 17.13 17.71
N ASN A 127 -22.91 17.47 16.65
CA ASN A 127 -22.04 18.63 16.58
C ASN A 127 -22.37 19.48 15.35
N ILE A 128 -22.14 20.79 15.44
CA ILE A 128 -22.32 21.76 14.36
C ILE A 128 -21.10 22.67 14.26
N ILE A 129 -20.67 22.99 13.03
CA ILE A 129 -19.66 24.03 12.79
C ILE A 129 -20.41 25.36 12.66
N CYS A 130 -20.06 26.35 13.47
CA CYS A 130 -20.71 27.66 13.49
C CYS A 130 -19.69 28.79 13.58
N ASN A 131 -20.00 29.93 12.94
CA ASN A 131 -19.15 31.11 13.01
C ASN A 131 -19.20 31.73 14.41
N TRP A 132 -18.04 31.97 15.01
CA TRP A 132 -17.93 32.55 16.35
C TRP A 132 -18.63 33.90 16.48
N ASN A 133 -18.60 34.73 15.43
CA ASN A 133 -19.26 36.04 15.44
C ASN A 133 -20.79 35.96 15.55
N ASN A 134 -21.38 34.84 15.14
CA ASN A 134 -22.83 34.61 15.29
C ASN A 134 -23.18 34.07 16.68
N LEU A 135 -22.27 33.30 17.29
CA LEU A 135 -22.51 32.64 18.58
C LEU A 135 -22.15 33.54 19.78
N SER A 136 -21.03 34.27 19.68
CA SER A 136 -20.48 35.08 20.77
C SER A 136 -21.45 36.11 21.36
N PRO A 137 -22.20 36.90 20.54
CA PRO A 137 -23.14 37.89 21.08
C PRO A 137 -24.23 37.24 21.94
N ILE A 138 -24.72 36.07 21.53
CA ILE A 138 -25.77 35.33 22.26
C ILE A 138 -25.24 34.82 23.59
N LEU A 139 -24.03 34.26 23.60
CA LEU A 139 -23.41 33.72 24.82
C LEU A 139 -22.99 34.80 25.81
N SER A 140 -22.74 36.02 25.33
CA SER A 140 -22.29 37.16 26.15
C SER A 140 -23.40 37.87 26.93
N LYS A 141 -24.68 37.58 26.63
CA LYS A 141 -25.82 38.22 27.31
C LYS A 141 -25.94 37.75 28.77
N CYS A 142 -26.04 38.69 29.70
CA CYS A 142 -26.22 38.35 31.11
C CYS A 142 -27.69 38.06 31.44
N TRP A 143 -27.98 36.81 31.81
CA TRP A 143 -29.33 36.39 32.22
C TRP A 143 -29.84 37.11 33.48
N ASN A 144 -28.96 37.50 34.41
CA ASN A 144 -29.36 38.24 35.61
C ASN A 144 -29.83 39.66 35.30
N CYS A 145 -29.13 40.38 34.43
CA CYS A 145 -29.56 41.70 33.98
C CYS A 145 -30.84 41.62 33.14
N LEU A 146 -30.92 40.61 32.26
CA LEU A 146 -32.08 40.41 31.39
C LEU A 146 -33.36 40.16 32.20
N ARG A 147 -33.29 39.38 33.29
CA ARG A 147 -34.42 39.18 34.22
C ARG A 147 -34.90 40.48 34.88
N ASN A 148 -34.00 41.45 35.05
CA ASN A 148 -34.30 42.77 35.62
C ASN A 148 -34.62 43.82 34.54
N GLY A 149 -34.91 43.41 33.30
CA GLY A 149 -35.28 44.29 32.20
C GLY A 149 -34.13 45.14 31.63
N LYS A 150 -32.87 44.79 31.92
CA LYS A 150 -31.69 45.50 31.41
C LYS A 150 -30.93 44.63 30.41
N GLU A 151 -30.67 45.16 29.22
CA GLU A 151 -29.72 44.55 28.30
C GLU A 151 -28.29 44.86 28.73
N SER A 152 -27.48 43.82 28.92
CA SER A 152 -26.06 43.95 29.21
C SER A 152 -25.26 42.85 28.52
N SER A 153 -23.99 43.17 28.24
CA SER A 153 -23.04 42.24 27.65
C SER A 153 -21.91 41.97 28.64
N ALA A 154 -21.36 40.77 28.66
CA ALA A 154 -20.20 40.44 29.49
C ALA A 154 -18.88 40.55 28.72
N ARG A 155 -17.81 40.88 29.44
CA ARG A 155 -16.44 40.74 28.93
C ARG A 155 -16.11 39.24 28.89
N ALA A 156 -15.66 38.77 27.73
CA ALA A 156 -15.28 37.38 27.53
C ALA A 156 -13.77 37.20 27.68
N SER A 157 -13.36 36.16 28.41
CA SER A 157 -12.00 35.63 28.46
C SER A 157 -12.00 34.21 27.89
N MET A 158 -11.22 34.00 26.84
CA MET A 158 -11.23 32.77 26.05
C MET A 158 -9.97 31.93 26.30
N ARG A 159 -10.14 30.61 26.41
CA ARG A 159 -9.06 29.64 26.52
C ARG A 159 -9.34 28.45 25.62
N LEU A 160 -8.36 28.09 24.80
CA LEU A 160 -8.40 26.90 23.96
C LEU A 160 -7.81 25.69 24.68
N GLN A 161 -8.40 24.52 24.45
CA GLN A 161 -7.89 23.23 24.86
C GLN A 161 -8.03 22.23 23.70
N GLY A 162 -7.04 22.26 22.79
CA GLY A 162 -7.16 21.59 21.50
C GLY A 162 -8.28 22.22 20.68
N ALA A 163 -9.23 21.41 20.19
CA ALA A 163 -10.40 21.87 19.46
C ALA A 163 -11.53 22.42 20.37
N ALA A 164 -11.41 22.30 21.70
CA ALA A 164 -12.40 22.82 22.63
C ALA A 164 -12.12 24.29 22.98
N LEU A 165 -13.18 25.11 22.98
CA LEU A 165 -13.16 26.51 23.41
C LEU A 165 -13.87 26.63 24.76
N HIS A 166 -13.18 27.22 25.73
CA HIS A 166 -13.72 27.57 27.03
C HIS A 166 -13.77 29.08 27.15
N VAL A 167 -14.91 29.60 27.59
CA VAL A 167 -15.12 31.05 27.74
C VAL A 167 -15.61 31.34 29.14
N SER A 168 -14.96 32.28 29.81
CA SER A 168 -15.42 32.86 31.07
C SER A 168 -15.95 34.26 30.79
N TYR A 169 -17.12 34.58 31.34
CA TYR A 169 -17.82 35.83 31.12
C TYR A 169 -17.95 36.57 32.44
N ASP A 170 -17.64 37.86 32.42
CA ASP A 170 -17.83 38.77 33.54
C ASP A 170 -18.74 39.93 33.11
N CYS A 171 -19.94 40.02 33.71
CA CYS A 171 -20.90 41.07 33.39
C CYS A 171 -20.38 42.44 33.83
N VAL A 172 -20.35 43.41 32.90
CA VAL A 172 -19.91 44.79 33.22
C VAL A 172 -20.90 45.55 34.10
N GLU A 173 -22.18 45.16 34.12
CA GLU A 173 -23.22 45.88 34.87
C GLU A 173 -23.41 45.36 36.29
N CYS A 174 -23.54 44.04 36.47
CA CYS A 174 -23.88 43.43 37.76
C CYS A 174 -22.75 42.59 38.37
N GLY A 175 -21.61 42.49 37.70
CA GLY A 175 -20.45 41.71 38.17
C GLY A 175 -20.67 40.18 38.23
N SER A 176 -21.81 39.67 37.77
CA SER A 176 -22.06 38.22 37.71
C SER A 176 -21.12 37.55 36.72
N ASN A 177 -20.63 36.36 37.07
CA ASN A 177 -19.75 35.56 36.23
C ASN A 177 -20.37 34.21 35.83
N TRP A 178 -20.03 33.73 34.64
CA TRP A 178 -20.42 32.39 34.18
C TRP A 178 -19.39 31.82 33.20
N LYS A 179 -19.47 30.51 32.97
CA LYS A 179 -18.57 29.78 32.07
C LYS A 179 -19.36 29.04 31.01
N TRP A 180 -18.81 28.98 29.80
CA TRP A 180 -19.32 28.20 28.69
C TRP A 180 -18.20 27.36 28.08
N SER A 181 -18.53 26.17 27.57
CA SER A 181 -17.59 25.25 26.95
C SER A 181 -18.19 24.67 25.68
N SER A 182 -17.43 24.63 24.59
CA SER A 182 -17.86 23.99 23.33
C SER A 182 -17.80 22.46 23.38
N SER A 183 -17.25 21.88 24.44
CA SER A 183 -17.16 20.43 24.64
C SER A 183 -17.48 20.05 26.08
N THR A 184 -18.14 18.91 26.24
CA THR A 184 -18.20 18.14 27.47
C THR A 184 -16.82 17.59 27.82
N PHE A 185 -16.63 17.27 29.11
CA PHE A 185 -15.45 16.58 29.60
C PHE A 185 -15.76 15.09 29.76
N LEU A 186 -14.79 14.24 29.39
CA LEU A 186 -14.77 12.80 29.59
C LEU A 186 -13.63 12.49 30.55
N ASP A 187 -13.92 12.39 31.84
CA ASP A 187 -12.90 12.08 32.83
C ASP A 187 -13.42 11.10 33.87
N ARG A 188 -12.48 10.40 34.50
CA ARG A 188 -12.77 9.54 35.64
C ARG A 188 -13.20 10.40 36.82
N GLU A 189 -14.14 9.87 37.59
CA GLU A 189 -14.49 10.47 38.86
C GLU A 189 -13.25 10.55 39.76
N GLY A 190 -13.01 11.72 40.35
CA GLY A 190 -11.88 11.96 41.25
C GLY A 190 -10.51 12.22 40.59
N LYS A 191 -10.39 12.19 39.24
CA LYS A 191 -9.11 12.49 38.58
C LYS A 191 -8.69 13.94 38.81
N GLN A 192 -7.53 14.14 39.42
CA GLN A 192 -6.87 15.44 39.54
C GLN A 192 -6.08 15.73 38.25
N GLY A 193 -6.13 16.97 37.74
CA GLY A 193 -5.37 17.41 36.57
C GLY A 193 -6.22 17.82 35.36
N GLN A 194 -5.60 17.82 34.18
CA GLN A 194 -6.23 18.31 32.95
C GLN A 194 -7.33 17.35 32.47
N LYS A 195 -8.55 17.89 32.39
CA LYS A 195 -9.75 17.20 31.94
C LYS A 195 -9.72 16.90 30.44
N GLN A 196 -10.12 15.72 30.00
CA GLN A 196 -10.17 15.37 28.58
C GLN A 196 -11.47 15.87 27.93
N CYS A 197 -11.36 16.78 26.96
CA CYS A 197 -12.53 17.22 26.19
C CYS A 197 -12.98 16.12 25.21
N GLU A 198 -14.28 15.82 25.17
CA GLU A 198 -14.87 14.82 24.28
C GLU A 198 -14.55 15.10 22.80
N VAL A 199 -14.64 16.36 22.37
CA VAL A 199 -14.38 16.74 20.97
C VAL A 199 -12.98 16.37 20.49
N ASN A 200 -11.97 16.44 21.38
CA ASN A 200 -10.59 16.09 21.04
C ASN A 200 -10.45 14.59 20.80
N LEU A 201 -11.18 13.77 21.56
CA LEU A 201 -11.21 12.32 21.37
C LEU A 201 -11.99 11.96 20.10
N ASP A 202 -13.18 12.54 19.92
CA ASP A 202 -14.03 12.32 18.74
C ASP A 202 -13.29 12.68 17.43
N ILE A 203 -12.55 13.81 17.40
CA ILE A 203 -11.68 14.19 16.27
C ILE A 203 -10.58 13.14 16.05
N SER A 204 -9.87 12.75 17.12
CA SER A 204 -8.73 11.82 17.00
C SER A 204 -9.17 10.44 16.48
N VAL A 205 -10.30 9.91 16.98
CA VAL A 205 -10.94 8.69 16.47
C VAL A 205 -11.31 8.86 15.00
N SER A 206 -11.89 9.99 14.63
CA SER A 206 -12.35 10.25 13.26
C SER A 206 -11.19 10.32 12.27
N VAL A 207 -10.11 11.05 12.60
CA VAL A 207 -8.91 11.13 11.77
C VAL A 207 -8.29 9.76 11.58
N LEU A 208 -8.10 9.00 12.66
CA LEU A 208 -7.47 7.69 12.62
C LEU A 208 -8.31 6.67 11.83
N SER A 209 -9.59 6.52 12.18
CA SER A 209 -10.48 5.48 11.63
C SER A 209 -10.89 5.72 10.16
N THR A 210 -10.75 6.94 9.66
CA THR A 210 -10.96 7.27 8.24
C THR A 210 -9.69 7.15 7.40
N GLY A 211 -8.53 6.85 8.02
CA GLY A 211 -7.26 6.70 7.31
C GLY A 211 -6.59 8.03 6.95
N ASN A 212 -7.21 9.17 7.26
CA ASN A 212 -6.69 10.49 6.90
C ASN A 212 -5.34 10.80 7.56
N ALA A 213 -4.50 11.55 6.83
CA ALA A 213 -3.27 12.10 7.37
C ALA A 213 -3.62 13.25 8.33
N PHE A 214 -3.09 13.20 9.55
CA PHE A 214 -3.30 14.23 10.57
C PHE A 214 -3.00 15.64 10.05
N THR A 215 -1.88 15.78 9.34
CA THR A 215 -1.43 17.06 8.76
C THR A 215 -2.41 17.62 7.74
N LYS A 216 -3.04 16.77 6.92
CA LYS A 216 -4.03 17.20 5.93
C LYS A 216 -5.30 17.73 6.61
N ILE A 217 -5.75 17.07 7.67
CA ILE A 217 -6.91 17.52 8.45
C ILE A 217 -6.57 18.78 9.25
N ALA A 218 -5.37 18.87 9.83
CA ALA A 218 -4.90 20.09 10.49
C ALA A 218 -4.93 21.29 9.52
N SER A 219 -4.37 21.14 8.31
CA SER A 219 -4.41 22.20 7.30
C SER A 219 -5.83 22.58 6.87
N LEU A 220 -6.77 21.61 6.81
CA LEU A 220 -8.18 21.91 6.56
C LEU A 220 -8.78 22.82 7.65
N PHE A 221 -8.51 22.51 8.92
CA PHE A 221 -8.96 23.32 10.06
C PHE A 221 -8.29 24.71 10.06
N ASP A 222 -7.01 24.79 9.69
CA ASP A 222 -6.30 26.06 9.57
C ASP A 222 -6.92 26.97 8.51
N VAL A 223 -7.28 26.41 7.33
CA VAL A 223 -7.94 27.16 6.25
C VAL A 223 -9.34 27.62 6.65
N LEU A 224 -10.04 26.85 7.48
CA LEU A 224 -11.35 27.21 8.02
C LEU A 224 -11.27 28.14 9.25
N GLU A 225 -10.06 28.48 9.70
CA GLU A 225 -9.80 29.24 10.93
C GLU A 225 -10.46 28.60 12.18
N LEU A 226 -10.45 27.27 12.24
CA LEU A 226 -11.03 26.48 13.33
C LEU A 226 -9.95 26.02 14.32
N PRO A 227 -10.21 26.05 15.64
CA PRO A 227 -9.33 25.42 16.62
C PRO A 227 -9.17 23.93 16.36
N PHE A 228 -7.94 23.44 16.44
CA PHE A 228 -7.62 22.03 16.24
C PHE A 228 -6.73 21.48 17.36
N ILE A 229 -6.68 20.15 17.46
CA ILE A 229 -5.83 19.46 18.41
C ILE A 229 -4.35 19.52 17.97
N SER A 230 -3.41 19.64 18.90
CA SER A 230 -1.99 19.61 18.55
C SER A 230 -1.50 18.20 18.22
N ASN A 231 -0.47 18.09 17.39
CA ASN A 231 0.12 16.79 17.00
C ASN A 231 0.59 15.99 18.23
N ARG A 232 1.23 16.65 19.21
CA ARG A 232 1.64 16.04 20.48
C ARG A 232 0.44 15.43 21.22
N ARG A 233 -0.68 16.15 21.28
CA ARG A 233 -1.88 15.65 21.98
C ARG A 233 -2.53 14.50 21.22
N TYR A 234 -2.59 14.58 19.89
CA TYR A 234 -3.11 13.50 19.04
C TYR A 234 -2.31 12.20 19.23
N ASN A 235 -0.97 12.27 19.20
CA ASN A 235 -0.12 11.09 19.42
C ASN A 235 -0.31 10.51 20.83
N LYS A 236 -0.35 11.35 21.88
CA LYS A 236 -0.68 10.88 23.25
C LYS A 236 -2.04 10.17 23.31
N LEU A 237 -3.05 10.64 22.58
CA LEU A 237 -4.36 9.96 22.52
C LEU A 237 -4.28 8.63 21.78
N ILE A 238 -3.48 8.54 20.71
CA ILE A 238 -3.24 7.28 20.01
C ILE A 238 -2.63 6.26 20.97
N GLU A 239 -1.51 6.60 21.58
CA GLU A 239 -0.72 5.70 22.43
C GLU A 239 -1.51 5.24 23.65
N ASN A 240 -2.20 6.17 24.32
CA ASN A 240 -2.80 5.87 25.61
C ASN A 240 -4.22 5.28 25.51
N VAL A 241 -4.92 5.51 24.40
CA VAL A 241 -6.36 5.19 24.30
C VAL A 241 -6.70 4.49 23.00
N LEU A 242 -6.36 5.08 21.85
CA LEU A 242 -6.89 4.61 20.58
C LEU A 242 -6.26 3.29 20.13
N GLU A 243 -4.99 3.04 20.42
CA GLU A 243 -4.34 1.77 20.07
C GLU A 243 -5.06 0.58 20.72
N ALA A 244 -5.30 0.65 22.02
CA ALA A 244 -6.06 -0.36 22.76
C ALA A 244 -7.51 -0.46 22.28
N SER A 245 -8.14 0.66 21.94
CA SER A 245 -9.52 0.69 21.45
C SER A 245 -9.67 0.04 20.08
N VAL A 246 -8.72 0.31 19.17
CA VAL A 246 -8.65 -0.34 17.85
C VAL A 246 -8.35 -1.83 18.00
N ALA A 247 -7.43 -2.21 18.89
CA ALA A 247 -7.13 -3.62 19.15
C ALA A 247 -8.36 -4.37 19.66
N LYS A 248 -9.10 -3.81 20.64
CA LYS A 248 -10.36 -4.39 21.15
C LYS A 248 -11.39 -4.58 20.02
N CYS A 249 -11.59 -3.56 19.19
CA CYS A 249 -12.50 -3.63 18.05
C CYS A 249 -12.06 -4.70 17.03
N PHE A 250 -10.78 -4.72 16.69
CA PHE A 250 -10.18 -5.67 15.75
C PHE A 250 -10.36 -7.12 16.22
N PHE A 251 -10.01 -7.42 17.48
CA PHE A 251 -10.16 -8.76 18.01
C PHE A 251 -11.63 -9.19 18.12
N SER A 252 -12.54 -8.28 18.49
CA SER A 252 -13.97 -8.57 18.52
C SER A 252 -14.51 -8.98 17.13
N GLN A 253 -14.22 -8.18 16.10
CA GLN A 253 -14.65 -8.52 14.73
C GLN A 253 -13.96 -9.77 14.21
N ARG A 254 -12.67 -9.97 14.53
CA ARG A 254 -11.93 -11.16 14.14
C ARG A 254 -12.53 -12.43 14.76
N SER A 255 -12.97 -12.38 16.02
CA SER A 255 -13.67 -13.50 16.66
C SER A 255 -14.99 -13.83 15.95
N GLU A 256 -15.77 -12.83 15.53
CA GLU A 256 -16.98 -13.01 14.72
C GLU A 256 -16.68 -13.69 13.38
N VAL A 257 -15.67 -13.17 12.67
CA VAL A 257 -15.18 -13.76 11.41
C VAL A 257 -14.75 -15.21 11.62
N LEU A 258 -13.95 -15.50 12.64
CA LEU A 258 -13.48 -16.87 12.92
C LEU A 258 -14.63 -17.82 13.30
N ALA A 259 -15.70 -17.33 13.92
CA ALA A 259 -16.89 -18.14 14.17
C ALA A 259 -17.57 -18.55 12.85
N ILE A 260 -17.70 -17.63 11.89
CA ILE A 260 -18.23 -17.93 10.55
C ILE A 260 -17.32 -18.94 9.82
N ILE A 261 -16.01 -18.76 9.90
CA ILE A 261 -15.03 -19.69 9.31
C ILE A 261 -15.12 -21.07 9.94
N LYS A 262 -15.30 -21.17 11.25
CA LYS A 262 -15.48 -22.44 11.95
C LYS A 262 -16.70 -23.20 11.43
N GLU A 263 -17.83 -22.54 11.26
CA GLU A 263 -19.05 -23.17 10.72
C GLU A 263 -18.85 -23.67 9.29
N ASN A 264 -18.22 -22.86 8.43
CA ASN A 264 -17.93 -23.25 7.05
C ASN A 264 -16.94 -24.41 6.98
N SER A 265 -15.90 -24.37 7.81
CA SER A 265 -14.89 -25.41 7.93
C SER A 265 -15.50 -26.75 8.38
N ALA A 266 -16.48 -26.74 9.29
CA ALA A 266 -17.18 -27.95 9.72
C ALA A 266 -18.00 -28.59 8.59
N ARG A 267 -18.58 -27.79 7.69
CA ARG A 267 -19.36 -28.30 6.54
C ARG A 267 -18.47 -28.85 5.44
N GLU A 268 -17.30 -28.24 5.24
CA GLU A 268 -16.43 -28.55 4.11
C GLU A 268 -15.20 -29.36 4.49
N ASN A 269 -15.02 -29.66 5.77
CA ASN A 269 -13.84 -30.32 6.34
C ASN A 269 -12.53 -29.55 6.09
N GLY A 270 -12.53 -28.25 6.41
CA GLY A 270 -11.36 -27.36 6.29
C GLY A 270 -11.57 -26.17 5.34
N VAL A 271 -10.57 -25.29 5.27
CA VAL A 271 -10.61 -24.00 4.54
C VAL A 271 -9.55 -23.91 3.46
N ASP A 272 -9.87 -23.18 2.38
CA ASP A 272 -8.95 -22.84 1.30
C ASP A 272 -8.53 -21.37 1.45
N LEU A 273 -7.23 -21.13 1.57
CA LEU A 273 -6.69 -19.81 1.90
C LEU A 273 -5.88 -19.22 0.75
N ALA A 274 -5.77 -17.89 0.72
CA ALA A 274 -4.82 -17.17 -0.11
C ALA A 274 -3.95 -16.26 0.76
N GLY A 275 -2.69 -16.05 0.37
CA GLY A 275 -1.76 -15.17 1.08
C GLY A 275 -0.93 -14.31 0.15
N ASP A 276 -0.73 -13.05 0.53
CA ASP A 276 0.04 -12.06 -0.25
C ASP A 276 0.71 -11.00 0.66
N GLY A 277 1.83 -10.45 0.19
CA GLY A 277 2.68 -9.50 0.89
C GLY A 277 2.68 -8.10 0.27
N GLN A 278 2.25 -7.09 1.04
CA GLN A 278 2.32 -5.68 0.62
C GLN A 278 3.44 -4.91 1.34
N PHE A 279 4.33 -4.31 0.55
CA PHE A 279 5.45 -3.48 1.03
C PHE A 279 5.08 -1.99 1.16
N ASP A 280 5.75 -1.30 2.08
CA ASP A 280 5.60 0.14 2.35
C ASP A 280 6.12 1.04 1.21
N SER A 281 7.15 0.60 0.50
CA SER A 281 7.75 1.31 -0.63
C SER A 281 8.20 0.35 -1.72
N ARG A 282 8.48 0.87 -2.92
CA ARG A 282 8.88 0.05 -4.07
C ARG A 282 10.36 -0.34 -4.02
N GLY A 283 10.65 -1.57 -4.44
CA GLY A 283 12.02 -2.07 -4.66
C GLY A 283 12.81 -2.31 -3.37
N TYR A 284 14.14 -2.37 -3.47
CA TYR A 284 15.03 -2.73 -2.36
C TYR A 284 15.04 -1.73 -1.17
N SER A 285 14.38 -0.57 -1.31
CA SER A 285 14.22 0.40 -0.22
C SER A 285 13.16 0.01 0.81
N ALA A 286 12.28 -0.97 0.49
CA ALA A 286 11.21 -1.39 1.38
C ALA A 286 11.71 -1.73 2.80
N VAL A 287 11.07 -1.15 3.81
CA VAL A 287 11.44 -1.32 5.22
C VAL A 287 10.42 -2.20 5.93
N LEU A 288 9.15 -2.10 5.54
CA LEU A 288 8.05 -2.85 6.14
C LEU A 288 7.33 -3.68 5.08
N CYS A 289 6.84 -4.84 5.49
CA CYS A 289 5.97 -5.70 4.69
C CYS A 289 4.83 -6.21 5.57
N ARG A 290 3.59 -6.10 5.10
CA ARG A 290 2.45 -6.81 5.68
C ARG A 290 2.13 -8.02 4.84
N PHE A 291 2.35 -9.20 5.40
CA PHE A 291 1.83 -10.43 4.82
C PHE A 291 0.42 -10.67 5.36
N SER A 292 -0.54 -10.96 4.49
CA SER A 292 -1.96 -11.07 4.85
C SER A 292 -2.51 -12.40 4.36
N ILE A 293 -3.31 -13.09 5.18
CA ILE A 293 -3.97 -14.35 4.82
C ILE A 293 -5.49 -14.16 4.81
N MET A 294 -6.13 -14.60 3.73
CA MET A 294 -7.56 -14.45 3.45
C MET A 294 -8.19 -15.81 3.17
N ASP A 295 -9.43 -16.01 3.62
CA ASP A 295 -10.27 -17.13 3.18
C ASP A 295 -10.78 -16.91 1.76
N ILE A 296 -10.57 -17.90 0.89
CA ILE A 296 -10.89 -17.78 -0.54
C ILE A 296 -12.39 -17.66 -0.79
N LYS A 297 -13.21 -18.36 0.00
CA LYS A 297 -14.65 -18.46 -0.24
C LYS A 297 -15.38 -17.20 0.24
N THR A 298 -15.16 -16.82 1.50
CA THR A 298 -15.83 -15.71 2.16
C THR A 298 -15.15 -14.36 1.95
N LYS A 299 -13.89 -14.37 1.45
CA LYS A 299 -13.04 -13.18 1.31
C LYS A 299 -12.68 -12.51 2.63
N PHE A 300 -12.95 -13.13 3.77
CA PHE A 300 -12.54 -12.58 5.06
C PHE A 300 -11.03 -12.64 5.23
N LEU A 301 -10.45 -11.53 5.69
CA LEU A 301 -9.07 -11.52 6.15
C LEU A 301 -9.00 -12.15 7.54
N LEU A 302 -8.22 -13.22 7.67
CA LEU A 302 -8.15 -14.01 8.90
C LEU A 302 -6.98 -13.58 9.77
N ASP A 303 -5.86 -13.22 9.14
CA ASP A 303 -4.64 -12.87 9.85
C ASP A 303 -3.71 -12.01 8.99
N PHE A 304 -2.84 -11.25 9.64
CA PHE A 304 -1.74 -10.55 8.99
C PHE A 304 -0.53 -10.42 9.93
N GLU A 305 0.65 -10.22 9.36
CA GLU A 305 1.90 -10.01 10.09
C GLU A 305 2.68 -8.87 9.46
N VAL A 306 3.06 -7.88 10.27
CA VAL A 306 3.91 -6.76 9.84
C VAL A 306 5.35 -7.05 10.21
N CYS A 307 6.17 -7.30 9.19
CA CYS A 307 7.60 -7.55 9.33
C CYS A 307 8.41 -6.29 9.00
N ARG A 308 9.50 -6.07 9.76
CA ARG A 308 10.44 -4.97 9.54
C ARG A 308 11.80 -5.49 9.13
N LYS A 309 12.40 -4.84 8.14
CA LYS A 309 13.76 -5.11 7.66
C LYS A 309 14.77 -4.74 8.74
N GLU A 310 15.61 -5.70 9.10
CA GLU A 310 16.78 -5.45 9.93
C GLU A 310 17.78 -4.51 9.23
N ARG A 311 18.64 -3.87 10.01
CA ARG A 311 19.64 -2.94 9.48
C ARG A 311 20.62 -3.70 8.58
N GLY A 312 20.66 -3.35 7.29
CA GLY A 312 21.47 -4.07 6.28
C GLY A 312 20.82 -5.36 5.73
N GLY A 313 19.59 -5.67 6.15
CA GLY A 313 18.84 -6.83 5.68
C GLY A 313 18.27 -6.69 4.27
N ASN A 314 17.66 -7.77 3.77
CA ASN A 314 17.05 -7.85 2.44
C ASN A 314 15.53 -7.87 2.54
N SER A 315 14.84 -6.98 1.81
CA SER A 315 13.37 -6.90 1.78
C SER A 315 12.71 -8.20 1.30
N ILE A 316 13.40 -8.99 0.48
CA ILE A 316 12.92 -10.29 -0.01
C ILE A 316 12.61 -11.29 1.12
N GLN A 317 13.27 -11.15 2.29
CA GLN A 317 13.01 -12.04 3.44
C GLN A 317 11.75 -11.66 4.22
N LEU A 318 11.24 -10.44 4.08
CA LEU A 318 10.12 -9.97 4.89
C LEU A 318 8.83 -10.73 4.63
N GLU A 319 8.56 -11.01 3.36
CA GLU A 319 7.39 -11.78 2.96
C GLU A 319 7.44 -13.20 3.55
N LYS A 320 8.61 -13.85 3.49
CA LYS A 320 8.87 -15.16 4.09
C LYS A 320 8.65 -15.15 5.61
N MET A 321 9.15 -14.11 6.29
CA MET A 321 8.98 -13.95 7.74
C MET A 321 7.50 -13.75 8.10
N GLY A 322 6.80 -12.88 7.38
CA GLY A 322 5.39 -12.59 7.59
C GLY A 322 4.52 -13.82 7.37
N HIS A 323 4.77 -14.55 6.28
CA HIS A 323 4.11 -15.81 5.99
C HIS A 323 4.30 -16.85 7.09
N LYS A 324 5.53 -17.05 7.57
CA LYS A 324 5.82 -17.98 8.69
C LYS A 324 5.09 -17.57 9.97
N GLY A 325 5.05 -16.28 10.28
CA GLY A 325 4.33 -15.75 11.45
C GLY A 325 2.83 -16.04 11.39
N CYS A 326 2.20 -15.69 10.26
CA CYS A 326 0.76 -15.88 10.08
C CYS A 326 0.36 -17.36 10.03
N ILE A 327 1.02 -18.19 9.22
CA ILE A 327 0.54 -19.55 8.97
C ILE A 327 0.62 -20.42 10.23
N VAL A 328 1.65 -20.26 11.06
CA VAL A 328 1.78 -20.99 12.32
C VAL A 328 0.67 -20.62 13.28
N ARG A 329 0.45 -19.31 13.48
CA ARG A 329 -0.57 -18.78 14.39
C ARG A 329 -1.97 -19.21 13.93
N LEU A 330 -2.28 -19.02 12.65
CA LEU A 330 -3.58 -19.35 12.09
C LEU A 330 -3.85 -20.86 12.08
N LEU A 331 -2.85 -21.69 11.75
CA LEU A 331 -3.00 -23.15 11.79
C LEU A 331 -3.33 -23.62 13.21
N GLN A 332 -2.61 -23.14 14.23
CA GLN A 332 -2.86 -23.52 15.61
C GLN A 332 -4.25 -23.07 16.08
N GLU A 333 -4.64 -21.84 15.74
CA GLU A 333 -5.93 -21.29 16.12
C GLU A 333 -7.09 -22.03 15.45
N LEU A 334 -6.99 -22.32 14.15
CA LEU A 334 -8.02 -23.09 13.45
C LEU A 334 -8.12 -24.52 13.96
N LYS A 335 -7.00 -25.18 14.28
CA LYS A 335 -7.01 -26.51 14.92
C LYS A 335 -7.81 -26.50 16.22
N ASN A 336 -7.54 -25.52 17.08
CA ASN A 336 -8.24 -25.36 18.35
C ASN A 336 -9.73 -25.03 18.16
N LEU A 337 -10.08 -24.25 17.13
CA LEU A 337 -11.46 -23.82 16.88
C LEU A 337 -12.33 -24.93 16.27
N THR A 338 -11.78 -25.71 15.34
CA THR A 338 -12.53 -26.70 14.54
C THR A 338 -12.34 -28.14 15.00
N ASN A 339 -11.36 -28.42 15.88
CA ASN A 339 -10.94 -29.77 16.26
C ASN A 339 -10.54 -30.66 15.07
N LEU A 340 -10.12 -30.05 13.95
CA LEU A 340 -9.63 -30.77 12.79
C LEU A 340 -8.11 -30.90 12.90
N ASP A 341 -7.57 -32.06 12.59
CA ASP A 341 -6.12 -32.26 12.52
C ASP A 341 -5.49 -31.42 11.39
N ASN A 342 -6.22 -31.26 10.29
CA ASN A 342 -5.82 -30.49 9.10
C ASN A 342 -6.92 -29.48 8.72
N PRO A 343 -7.03 -28.34 9.42
CA PRO A 343 -8.09 -27.37 9.16
C PRO A 343 -7.83 -26.53 7.91
N ILE A 344 -6.60 -26.42 7.42
CA ILE A 344 -6.23 -25.70 6.20
C ILE A 344 -5.98 -26.74 5.10
N LYS A 345 -6.82 -26.72 4.05
CA LYS A 345 -6.72 -27.66 2.91
C LYS A 345 -5.66 -27.19 1.92
N SER A 346 -5.74 -25.92 1.55
CA SER A 346 -4.85 -25.33 0.56
C SER A 346 -4.47 -23.91 0.90
N LEU A 347 -3.32 -23.48 0.38
CA LEU A 347 -2.88 -22.09 0.41
C LEU A 347 -2.45 -21.67 -0.99
N THR A 348 -3.05 -20.63 -1.52
CA THR A 348 -2.65 -19.99 -2.78
C THR A 348 -1.75 -18.80 -2.50
N THR A 349 -0.55 -18.76 -3.08
CA THR A 349 0.35 -17.59 -2.99
C THR A 349 0.95 -17.28 -4.36
N ASP A 350 1.65 -16.16 -4.44
CA ASP A 350 2.49 -15.84 -5.58
C ASP A 350 3.60 -16.88 -5.80
N ARG A 351 4.12 -16.87 -7.04
CA ARG A 351 5.24 -17.73 -7.46
C ARG A 351 6.55 -17.22 -6.89
N CYS A 352 6.72 -17.41 -5.59
CA CYS A 352 7.91 -17.04 -4.85
C CYS A 352 8.62 -18.28 -4.32
N VAL A 353 9.90 -18.46 -4.71
CA VAL A 353 10.73 -19.59 -4.28
C VAL A 353 10.82 -19.67 -2.74
N ASN A 354 10.88 -18.51 -2.07
CA ASN A 354 10.94 -18.47 -0.61
C ASN A 354 9.68 -19.02 0.04
N LEU A 355 8.50 -18.65 -0.45
CA LEU A 355 7.22 -19.15 0.06
C LEU A 355 7.08 -20.65 -0.21
N ALA A 356 7.37 -21.10 -1.43
CA ALA A 356 7.35 -22.51 -1.79
C ALA A 356 8.29 -23.36 -0.90
N GLN A 357 9.45 -22.80 -0.51
CA GLN A 357 10.36 -23.47 0.41
C GLN A 357 9.79 -23.57 1.83
N VAL A 358 9.05 -22.56 2.31
CA VAL A 358 8.39 -22.61 3.62
C VAL A 358 7.26 -23.63 3.63
N MET A 359 6.50 -23.76 2.54
CA MET A 359 5.39 -24.72 2.45
C MET A 359 5.82 -26.18 2.54
N LYS A 360 7.10 -26.50 2.33
CA LYS A 360 7.64 -27.85 2.59
C LYS A 360 7.56 -28.25 4.06
N ASP A 361 7.55 -27.28 4.97
CA ASP A 361 7.39 -27.52 6.41
C ASP A 361 5.92 -27.89 6.77
N TYR A 362 4.98 -27.75 5.83
CA TYR A 362 3.54 -28.00 6.01
C TYR A 362 2.98 -28.95 4.93
N PRO A 363 3.43 -30.22 4.88
CA PRO A 363 3.10 -31.14 3.79
C PRO A 363 1.61 -31.53 3.70
N THR A 364 0.84 -31.28 4.76
CA THR A 364 -0.61 -31.53 4.77
C THR A 364 -1.42 -30.44 4.09
N ILE A 365 -0.82 -29.28 3.82
CA ILE A 365 -1.46 -28.15 3.12
C ILE A 365 -1.05 -28.18 1.65
N VAL A 366 -2.03 -28.25 0.76
CA VAL A 366 -1.78 -28.18 -0.68
C VAL A 366 -1.37 -26.75 -1.05
N HIS A 367 -0.11 -26.56 -1.45
CA HIS A 367 0.37 -25.26 -1.90
C HIS A 367 0.03 -25.04 -3.37
N HIS A 368 -0.69 -23.96 -3.64
CA HIS A 368 -1.05 -23.52 -4.98
C HIS A 368 -0.33 -22.22 -5.36
N PHE A 369 -0.04 -22.10 -6.66
CA PHE A 369 0.42 -20.86 -7.26
C PHE A 369 -0.75 -20.04 -7.79
N ASP A 370 -0.65 -18.72 -7.62
CA ASP A 370 -1.65 -17.81 -8.13
C ASP A 370 -1.78 -17.90 -9.67
N SER A 371 -3.02 -18.14 -10.11
CA SER A 371 -3.36 -18.28 -11.52
C SER A 371 -3.21 -16.97 -12.27
N TRP A 372 -3.46 -15.82 -11.63
CA TRP A 372 -3.30 -14.52 -12.27
C TRP A 372 -1.83 -14.21 -12.56
N HIS A 373 -0.96 -14.31 -11.55
CA HIS A 373 0.47 -14.13 -11.71
C HIS A 373 1.08 -15.13 -12.71
N PHE A 374 0.61 -16.37 -12.71
CA PHE A 374 1.03 -17.36 -13.71
C PHE A 374 0.67 -16.91 -15.14
N ILE A 375 -0.59 -16.54 -15.40
CA ILE A 375 -1.03 -16.08 -16.72
C ILE A 375 -0.32 -14.78 -17.13
N ARG A 376 -0.12 -13.85 -16.18
CA ARG A 376 0.62 -12.60 -16.39
C ARG A 376 2.06 -12.87 -16.83
N SER A 377 2.74 -13.83 -16.21
CA SER A 377 4.10 -14.22 -16.60
C SER A 377 4.16 -14.76 -18.03
N ILE A 378 3.16 -15.55 -18.46
CA ILE A 378 3.05 -16.05 -19.83
C ILE A 378 2.93 -14.87 -20.80
N ARG A 379 2.03 -13.92 -20.51
CA ARG A 379 1.85 -12.72 -21.34
C ARG A 379 3.14 -11.90 -21.46
N LYS A 380 3.85 -11.69 -20.34
CA LYS A 380 5.15 -10.98 -20.33
C LYS A 380 6.17 -11.70 -21.22
N ASP A 381 6.26 -13.02 -21.14
CA ASP A 381 7.19 -13.81 -21.96
C ASP A 381 6.84 -13.78 -23.44
N VAL A 382 5.56 -13.92 -23.78
CA VAL A 382 5.13 -13.81 -25.18
C VAL A 382 5.43 -12.42 -25.73
N ALA A 383 5.14 -11.36 -24.96
CA ALA A 383 5.45 -9.99 -25.35
C ALA A 383 6.96 -9.77 -25.56
N LYS A 384 7.83 -10.37 -24.75
CA LYS A 384 9.30 -10.30 -24.94
C LYS A 384 9.72 -10.96 -26.26
N VAL A 385 9.17 -12.13 -26.58
CA VAL A 385 9.49 -12.83 -27.83
C VAL A 385 9.09 -11.98 -29.04
N PHE A 386 7.87 -11.45 -29.06
CA PHE A 386 7.40 -10.62 -30.17
C PHE A 386 8.11 -9.26 -30.25
N LYS A 387 8.44 -8.62 -29.12
CA LYS A 387 9.28 -7.40 -29.10
C LYS A 387 10.69 -7.64 -29.69
N ASN A 388 11.29 -8.81 -29.44
CA ASN A 388 12.61 -9.16 -29.98
C ASN A 388 12.58 -9.50 -31.48
N ILE A 389 11.45 -9.99 -31.99
CA ILE A 389 11.24 -10.25 -33.43
C ILE A 389 11.09 -8.94 -34.22
N ASP A 390 10.60 -7.87 -33.59
CA ASP A 390 10.18 -6.60 -34.22
C ASP A 390 11.25 -5.51 -34.33
N SER A 391 12.54 -5.81 -34.12
CA SER A 391 13.61 -4.88 -34.56
C SER A 391 13.69 -4.74 -36.09
N LYS A 392 12.83 -5.44 -36.86
CA LYS A 392 12.79 -5.36 -38.33
C LYS A 392 11.41 -5.20 -38.98
N ASN A 393 10.27 -5.32 -38.31
CA ASN A 393 8.95 -5.06 -38.92
C ASN A 393 7.93 -4.60 -37.88
N ASN A 394 7.20 -3.51 -38.16
CA ASN A 394 6.12 -2.98 -37.34
C ASN A 394 4.93 -3.96 -37.29
N LEU A 395 4.87 -4.85 -36.30
CA LEU A 395 3.62 -5.52 -35.94
C LEU A 395 2.98 -4.77 -34.76
N GLY A 396 1.97 -3.95 -35.07
CA GLY A 396 1.11 -3.34 -34.07
C GLY A 396 0.35 -4.40 -33.26
N ASN A 397 0.24 -4.19 -31.95
CA ASN A 397 -0.66 -4.85 -30.99
C ASN A 397 -0.88 -6.35 -31.23
N VAL A 398 -0.10 -7.22 -30.58
CA VAL A 398 -0.48 -8.64 -30.44
C VAL A 398 -1.83 -8.72 -29.73
N VAL A 399 -2.89 -9.04 -30.48
CA VAL A 399 -4.23 -9.28 -29.95
C VAL A 399 -4.34 -10.79 -29.72
N PHE A 400 -4.43 -11.21 -28.46
CA PHE A 400 -4.82 -12.58 -28.13
C PHE A 400 -6.34 -12.68 -28.16
N ASP A 401 -6.88 -13.45 -29.09
CA ASP A 401 -8.28 -13.84 -29.04
C ASP A 401 -8.51 -14.76 -27.84
N LYS A 402 -9.64 -14.55 -27.13
CA LYS A 402 -10.06 -15.44 -26.03
C LYS A 402 -10.40 -16.81 -26.63
N VAL A 403 -9.58 -17.82 -26.35
CA VAL A 403 -9.94 -19.23 -26.60
C VAL A 403 -10.78 -19.72 -25.42
N GLN A 404 -12.10 -19.83 -25.59
CA GLN A 404 -13.03 -20.22 -24.53
C GLN A 404 -13.14 -21.73 -24.29
N SER A 405 -12.68 -22.55 -25.24
CA SER A 405 -12.73 -24.01 -25.14
C SER A 405 -11.71 -24.63 -26.10
N CYS A 406 -11.06 -25.71 -25.70
CA CYS A 406 -10.36 -26.58 -26.64
C CYS A 406 -11.37 -27.57 -27.24
N CYS A 407 -11.57 -27.54 -28.57
CA CYS A 407 -12.43 -28.50 -29.25
C CYS A 407 -11.67 -29.83 -29.39
N HIS A 408 -11.88 -30.76 -28.46
CA HIS A 408 -11.28 -32.10 -28.50
C HIS A 408 -12.23 -33.17 -29.08
N SER A 409 -13.39 -32.77 -29.63
CA SER A 409 -14.35 -33.68 -30.24
C SER A 409 -14.12 -33.81 -31.75
N THR A 410 -14.07 -35.05 -32.24
CA THR A 410 -13.88 -35.46 -33.64
C THR A 410 -15.01 -35.05 -34.59
N ASN A 411 -16.08 -34.44 -34.10
CA ASN A 411 -17.15 -33.86 -34.92
C ASN A 411 -17.22 -32.36 -34.69
N VAL A 412 -16.55 -31.60 -35.56
CA VAL A 412 -16.77 -30.16 -35.68
C VAL A 412 -17.83 -29.98 -36.77
N GLU A 413 -19.09 -29.85 -36.37
CA GLU A 413 -20.09 -29.28 -37.27
C GLU A 413 -19.68 -27.84 -37.61
N SER A 414 -19.64 -27.57 -38.90
CA SER A 414 -19.00 -26.43 -39.56
C SER A 414 -19.75 -25.11 -39.40
N SER A 415 -20.12 -24.73 -38.18
CA SER A 415 -20.83 -23.47 -37.91
C SER A 415 -20.36 -22.77 -36.63
N SER A 416 -19.05 -22.62 -36.47
CA SER A 416 -18.48 -21.81 -35.39
C SER A 416 -17.66 -20.66 -36.00
N THR A 417 -18.17 -19.44 -35.87
CA THR A 417 -17.51 -18.15 -36.17
C THR A 417 -16.28 -17.86 -35.29
N ARG A 418 -15.69 -18.87 -34.65
CA ARG A 418 -14.55 -18.73 -33.73
C ARG A 418 -13.23 -18.92 -34.48
N ASN A 419 -12.34 -17.94 -34.35
CA ASN A 419 -10.95 -18.05 -34.80
C ASN A 419 -10.28 -19.24 -34.11
N HIS A 420 -9.74 -20.18 -34.89
CA HIS A 420 -9.01 -21.34 -34.41
C HIS A 420 -7.56 -21.30 -34.88
N LEU A 421 -6.66 -21.89 -34.08
CA LEU A 421 -5.25 -22.06 -34.41
C LEU A 421 -5.08 -23.12 -35.51
N ASP A 422 -5.20 -22.69 -36.76
CA ASP A 422 -4.87 -23.51 -37.94
C ASP A 422 -3.36 -23.65 -38.15
N LEU A 423 -2.79 -24.82 -37.82
CA LEU A 423 -1.36 -25.11 -37.96
C LEU A 423 -0.86 -25.18 -39.42
N THR A 424 -1.76 -25.21 -40.40
CA THR A 424 -1.38 -25.13 -41.82
C THR A 424 -0.97 -23.71 -42.21
N LYS A 425 -1.46 -22.70 -41.48
CA LYS A 425 -1.08 -21.30 -41.66
C LYS A 425 0.26 -21.03 -40.96
N LYS A 426 1.20 -20.47 -41.71
CA LYS A 426 2.57 -20.20 -41.23
C LYS A 426 2.61 -19.32 -39.98
N ASP A 427 1.76 -18.29 -39.91
CA ASP A 427 1.74 -17.35 -38.78
C ASP A 427 1.15 -17.98 -37.52
N HIS A 428 0.12 -18.79 -37.67
CA HIS A 428 -0.49 -19.56 -36.58
C HIS A 428 0.46 -20.61 -36.04
N LYS A 429 1.15 -21.35 -36.92
CA LYS A 429 2.20 -22.29 -36.54
C LYS A 429 3.32 -21.59 -35.76
N LYS A 430 3.78 -20.43 -36.24
CA LYS A 430 4.81 -19.63 -35.54
C LYS A 430 4.33 -19.18 -34.15
N ALA A 431 3.10 -18.70 -34.02
CA ALA A 431 2.53 -18.30 -32.73
C ALA A 431 2.38 -19.50 -31.78
N PHE A 432 1.95 -20.65 -32.30
CA PHE A 432 1.87 -21.91 -31.56
C PHE A 432 3.24 -22.37 -31.08
N ASP A 433 4.26 -22.38 -31.95
CA ASP A 433 5.62 -22.79 -31.60
C ASP A 433 6.22 -21.90 -30.50
N VAL A 434 5.95 -20.59 -30.55
CA VAL A 434 6.35 -19.63 -29.50
C VAL A 434 5.66 -19.96 -28.18
N LEU A 435 4.33 -20.10 -28.19
CA LEU A 435 3.58 -20.43 -26.98
C LEU A 435 4.00 -21.79 -26.42
N LEU A 436 4.17 -22.80 -27.28
CA LEU A 436 4.61 -24.13 -26.91
C LEU A 436 5.99 -24.07 -26.27
N GLY A 437 6.98 -23.41 -26.88
CA GLY A 437 8.31 -23.25 -26.31
C GLY A 437 8.33 -22.49 -24.97
N ILE A 438 7.39 -21.58 -24.77
CA ILE A 438 7.19 -20.88 -23.50
C ILE A 438 6.58 -21.83 -22.44
N MET A 439 5.59 -22.63 -22.83
CA MET A 439 4.87 -23.56 -21.95
C MET A 439 5.64 -24.84 -21.61
N THR A 440 6.54 -25.29 -22.48
CA THR A 440 7.35 -26.52 -22.29
C THR A 440 8.62 -26.31 -21.48
N LYS A 441 8.87 -25.10 -20.96
CA LYS A 441 9.96 -24.87 -20.00
C LYS A 441 9.79 -25.80 -18.77
N PRO A 442 10.83 -26.51 -18.30
CA PRO A 442 10.70 -27.50 -17.22
C PRO A 442 10.04 -26.94 -15.93
N ASN A 443 10.44 -25.75 -15.50
CA ASN A 443 9.86 -25.10 -14.33
C ASN A 443 8.37 -24.82 -14.54
N ARG A 444 7.97 -24.39 -15.74
CA ARG A 444 6.57 -24.05 -16.04
C ARG A 444 5.67 -25.28 -16.13
N GLN A 445 6.18 -26.39 -16.67
CA GLN A 445 5.47 -27.67 -16.68
C GLN A 445 5.29 -28.24 -15.27
N ARG A 446 6.22 -27.95 -14.36
CA ARG A 446 6.05 -28.28 -12.94
C ARG A 446 5.03 -27.37 -12.28
N ASP A 447 5.15 -26.05 -12.47
CA ASP A 447 4.30 -25.05 -11.84
C ASP A 447 2.83 -25.18 -12.27
N ILE A 448 2.56 -25.50 -13.54
CA ILE A 448 1.19 -25.59 -14.06
C ILE A 448 0.33 -26.62 -13.33
N GLN A 449 0.96 -27.67 -12.78
CA GLN A 449 0.29 -28.72 -12.01
C GLN A 449 -0.20 -28.22 -10.64
N ASN A 450 0.42 -27.15 -10.14
CA ASN A 450 0.14 -26.57 -8.84
C ASN A 450 -0.59 -25.22 -8.95
N ILE A 451 -1.08 -24.83 -10.13
CA ILE A 451 -1.87 -23.60 -10.25
C ILE A 451 -3.16 -23.75 -9.46
N SER A 452 -3.50 -22.71 -8.71
CA SER A 452 -4.74 -22.66 -7.95
C SER A 452 -5.94 -22.78 -8.89
N PRO A 453 -6.88 -23.70 -8.62
CA PRO A 453 -8.17 -23.72 -9.30
C PRO A 453 -9.02 -22.49 -8.91
N TYR A 454 -8.61 -21.76 -7.88
CA TYR A 454 -9.30 -20.61 -7.34
C TYR A 454 -8.70 -19.32 -7.89
N PHE A 455 -9.51 -18.46 -8.51
CA PHE A 455 -9.11 -17.11 -8.93
C PHE A 455 -9.08 -16.14 -7.74
N ALA A 456 -8.27 -16.47 -6.73
CA ALA A 456 -8.46 -16.01 -5.35
C ALA A 456 -7.72 -14.73 -4.96
N THR A 457 -6.56 -14.44 -5.57
CA THR A 457 -5.67 -13.32 -5.20
C THR A 457 -6.23 -11.94 -5.55
N SER A 458 -7.19 -11.86 -6.48
CA SER A 458 -7.87 -10.61 -6.84
C SER A 458 -8.52 -9.90 -5.63
N ALA A 459 -8.99 -10.66 -4.65
CA ALA A 459 -9.55 -10.11 -3.41
C ALA A 459 -8.46 -9.58 -2.47
N LEU A 460 -7.28 -10.22 -2.42
CA LEU A 460 -6.13 -9.71 -1.67
C LEU A 460 -5.61 -8.40 -2.27
N GLU A 461 -5.54 -8.30 -3.59
CA GLU A 461 -5.19 -7.06 -4.29
C GLU A 461 -6.18 -5.92 -3.99
N SER A 462 -7.48 -6.27 -3.97
CA SER A 462 -8.54 -5.33 -3.58
C SER A 462 -8.38 -4.87 -2.13
N PHE A 463 -8.08 -5.80 -1.21
CA PHE A 463 -7.74 -5.47 0.18
C PHE A 463 -6.48 -4.60 0.29
N HIS A 464 -5.45 -4.88 -0.51
CA HIS A 464 -4.22 -4.09 -0.57
C HIS A 464 -4.47 -2.65 -1.02
N SER A 465 -5.46 -2.45 -1.88
CA SER A 465 -5.92 -1.12 -2.24
C SER A 465 -6.61 -0.40 -1.07
N VAL A 466 -7.49 -1.07 -0.32
CA VAL A 466 -8.05 -0.52 0.93
C VAL A 466 -6.96 -0.19 1.93
N ALA A 467 -6.00 -1.10 2.12
CA ALA A 467 -4.92 -0.88 3.07
C ALA A 467 -4.08 0.35 2.71
N THR A 468 -3.93 0.66 1.41
CA THR A 468 -3.24 1.86 0.93
C THR A 468 -3.97 3.15 1.33
N SER A 469 -5.30 3.14 1.51
CA SER A 469 -6.03 4.33 2.02
C SER A 469 -5.71 4.63 3.48
N TYR A 470 -5.30 3.63 4.26
CA TYR A 470 -4.85 3.78 5.64
C TYR A 470 -3.34 3.95 5.74
N LEU A 471 -2.59 3.39 4.79
CA LEU A 471 -1.13 3.35 4.71
C LEU A 471 -0.65 3.87 3.35
N PRO A 472 -0.86 5.17 3.05
CA PRO A 472 -0.42 5.74 1.79
C PRO A 472 1.11 5.68 1.70
N LYS A 473 1.63 5.23 0.55
CA LYS A 473 3.08 5.10 0.29
C LYS A 473 3.84 6.43 0.35
N GLU A 474 3.13 7.55 0.33
CA GLU A 474 3.69 8.91 0.47
C GLU A 474 4.17 9.21 1.90
N HIS A 475 3.65 8.48 2.89
CA HIS A 475 3.96 8.71 4.30
C HIS A 475 4.74 7.52 4.86
N PHE A 476 5.82 7.82 5.59
CA PHE A 476 6.51 6.81 6.37
C PHE A 476 5.72 6.51 7.65
N PHE A 477 5.58 5.22 7.96
CA PHE A 477 5.06 4.74 9.22
C PHE A 477 6.12 3.88 9.89
N ASP A 478 6.26 4.00 11.19
CA ASP A 478 7.03 3.04 11.97
C ASP A 478 6.26 1.71 12.06
N LYS A 479 6.90 0.66 12.59
CA LYS A 479 6.27 -0.68 12.66
C LYS A 479 4.95 -0.63 13.45
N LYS A 480 4.92 0.13 14.56
CA LYS A 480 3.75 0.24 15.44
C LYS A 480 2.59 0.94 14.76
N GLY A 481 2.83 2.09 14.12
CA GLY A 481 1.83 2.79 13.32
C GLY A 481 1.36 1.99 12.11
N TYR A 482 2.26 1.24 11.47
CA TYR A 482 1.93 0.37 10.34
C TYR A 482 1.01 -0.78 10.75
N ASP A 483 1.28 -1.41 11.89
CA ASP A 483 0.44 -2.45 12.48
C ASP A 483 -0.95 -1.93 12.88
N LEU A 484 -1.00 -0.80 13.62
CA LEU A 484 -2.26 -0.16 14.03
C LEU A 484 -3.16 0.15 12.82
N ARG A 485 -2.58 0.72 11.76
CA ARG A 485 -3.32 1.06 10.54
C ARG A 485 -3.65 -0.17 9.69
N SER A 486 -2.84 -1.23 9.77
CA SER A 486 -3.20 -2.53 9.18
C SER A 486 -4.44 -3.12 9.86
N LYS A 487 -4.56 -3.04 11.20
CA LYS A 487 -5.80 -3.44 11.91
C LYS A 487 -7.03 -2.67 11.43
N LEU A 488 -6.90 -1.36 11.20
CA LEU A 488 -7.98 -0.54 10.66
C LEU A 488 -8.37 -0.94 9.23
N ALA A 489 -7.39 -1.25 8.38
CA ALA A 489 -7.65 -1.75 7.03
C ALA A 489 -8.39 -3.09 7.06
N CYS A 490 -7.99 -4.00 7.95
CA CYS A 490 -8.66 -5.28 8.17
C CYS A 490 -10.09 -5.09 8.68
N LEU A 491 -10.29 -4.20 9.65
CA LEU A 491 -11.61 -3.84 10.19
C LEU A 491 -12.54 -3.35 9.08
N HIS A 492 -12.05 -2.44 8.25
CA HIS A 492 -12.79 -1.92 7.11
C HIS A 492 -13.14 -3.06 6.14
N TRP A 493 -12.15 -3.82 5.68
CA TRP A 493 -12.36 -4.88 4.70
C TRP A 493 -13.36 -5.93 5.17
N ASN A 494 -13.18 -6.47 6.38
CA ASN A 494 -14.05 -7.50 6.91
C ASN A 494 -15.46 -6.95 7.19
N ALA A 495 -15.62 -5.68 7.57
CA ALA A 495 -16.95 -5.06 7.70
C ALA A 495 -17.69 -5.03 6.36
N LEU A 496 -16.99 -4.75 5.25
CA LEU A 496 -17.59 -4.79 3.91
C LEU A 496 -18.05 -6.21 3.55
N GLN A 497 -17.23 -7.22 3.84
CA GLN A 497 -17.57 -8.63 3.58
C GLN A 497 -18.74 -9.11 4.48
N LEU A 498 -18.80 -8.68 5.73
CA LEU A 498 -19.93 -8.97 6.64
C LEU A 498 -21.23 -8.32 6.15
N ASP A 499 -21.17 -7.07 5.69
CA ASP A 499 -22.33 -6.38 5.11
C ASP A 499 -22.81 -7.06 3.82
N GLU A 500 -21.90 -7.60 3.01
CA GLU A 500 -22.25 -8.37 1.81
C GLU A 500 -22.86 -9.74 2.17
N LEU A 501 -22.24 -10.48 3.09
CA LEU A 501 -22.73 -11.78 3.55
C LEU A 501 -24.12 -11.69 4.20
N SER A 502 -24.40 -10.60 4.93
CA SER A 502 -25.71 -10.32 5.52
C SER A 502 -26.74 -9.74 4.52
N GLY A 503 -26.36 -9.57 3.25
CA GLY A 503 -27.22 -9.03 2.21
C GLY A 503 -27.52 -7.54 2.33
N ARG A 504 -26.81 -6.80 3.19
CA ARG A 504 -26.92 -5.33 3.33
C ARG A 504 -26.19 -4.58 2.21
N ARG A 505 -25.06 -5.13 1.75
CA ARG A 505 -24.26 -4.57 0.64
C ARG A 505 -24.71 -5.15 -0.70
N LYS A 506 -25.56 -4.43 -1.45
CA LYS A 506 -26.12 -4.87 -2.74
C LYS A 506 -25.62 -3.98 -3.87
N VAL A 507 -25.58 -4.50 -5.10
CA VAL A 507 -25.28 -3.69 -6.28
C VAL A 507 -26.45 -2.75 -6.57
N GLU A 508 -26.21 -1.45 -6.59
CA GLU A 508 -27.22 -0.42 -6.91
C GLU A 508 -27.10 0.04 -8.36
N ILE A 509 -25.88 0.27 -8.84
CA ILE A 509 -25.61 0.86 -10.15
C ILE A 509 -24.60 0.01 -10.89
N GLU A 510 -24.89 -0.25 -12.17
CA GLU A 510 -23.95 -0.81 -13.13
C GLU A 510 -23.49 0.32 -14.06
N HIS A 511 -22.20 0.62 -14.08
CA HIS A 511 -21.62 1.62 -14.96
C HIS A 511 -20.67 0.98 -15.96
N GLN A 512 -20.97 1.14 -17.25
CA GLN A 512 -20.09 0.69 -18.33
C GLN A 512 -19.21 1.86 -18.79
N TYR A 513 -17.90 1.67 -18.79
CA TYR A 513 -16.96 2.66 -19.32
C TYR A 513 -15.92 2.00 -20.21
N TYR A 514 -15.40 2.76 -21.17
CA TYR A 514 -14.31 2.30 -22.02
C TYR A 514 -12.98 2.43 -21.26
N CYS A 515 -12.42 1.30 -20.83
CA CYS A 515 -11.11 1.28 -20.18
C CYS A 515 -10.02 1.45 -21.26
N LYS A 516 -9.36 2.61 -21.28
CA LYS A 516 -8.28 2.93 -22.25
C LYS A 516 -7.14 1.92 -22.20
N THR A 517 -6.76 1.49 -20.99
CA THR A 517 -5.70 0.49 -20.76
C THR A 517 -6.06 -0.87 -21.37
N LYS A 518 -7.30 -1.33 -21.16
CA LYS A 518 -7.78 -2.63 -21.68
C LYS A 518 -8.31 -2.56 -23.11
N LYS A 519 -8.44 -1.36 -23.68
CA LYS A 519 -9.05 -1.07 -24.99
C LYS A 519 -10.42 -1.74 -25.20
N LYS A 520 -11.20 -1.87 -24.13
CA LYS A 520 -12.52 -2.53 -24.15
C LYS A 520 -13.48 -1.87 -23.18
N LEU A 521 -14.78 -2.05 -23.42
CA LEU A 521 -15.81 -1.74 -22.44
C LEU A 521 -15.65 -2.66 -21.22
N VAL A 522 -15.63 -2.04 -20.05
CA VAL A 522 -15.58 -2.71 -18.74
C VAL A 522 -16.79 -2.23 -17.95
N THR A 523 -17.46 -3.19 -17.35
CA THR A 523 -18.53 -2.93 -16.39
C THR A 523 -17.91 -2.81 -15.00
N LYS A 524 -18.29 -1.76 -14.27
CA LYS A 524 -18.06 -1.60 -12.84
C LYS A 524 -19.40 -1.60 -12.11
N PHE A 525 -19.40 -2.10 -10.88
CA PHE A 525 -20.58 -2.17 -10.04
C PHE A 525 -20.40 -1.27 -8.82
N ARG A 526 -21.34 -0.35 -8.61
CA ARG A 526 -21.45 0.40 -7.36
C ARG A 526 -22.37 -0.35 -6.42
N LYS A 527 -21.88 -0.61 -5.21
CA LYS A 527 -22.68 -1.23 -4.15
C LYS A 527 -23.26 -0.16 -3.21
N THR A 528 -24.30 -0.54 -2.47
CA THR A 528 -24.89 0.29 -1.41
C THR A 528 -23.82 0.75 -0.43
N ARG A 529 -24.04 1.94 0.14
CA ARG A 529 -23.12 2.57 1.09
C ARG A 529 -22.80 1.64 2.29
N PRO A 530 -21.52 1.49 2.68
CA PRO A 530 -21.17 0.74 3.88
C PRO A 530 -21.61 1.46 5.15
N MET A 531 -22.04 0.69 6.16
CA MET A 531 -22.41 1.27 7.46
C MET A 531 -21.18 1.76 8.23
N ASN A 532 -20.08 1.00 8.18
CA ASN A 532 -18.82 1.28 8.88
C ASN A 532 -19.01 1.55 10.40
N ASN A 533 -19.94 0.83 11.05
CA ASN A 533 -20.27 1.00 12.48
C ASN A 533 -19.06 0.78 13.39
N TRP A 534 -18.09 -0.05 12.96
CA TRP A 534 -16.82 -0.27 13.65
C TRP A 534 -16.07 1.03 14.01
N ARG A 535 -16.25 2.12 13.24
CA ARG A 535 -15.68 3.45 13.57
C ARG A 535 -16.31 4.04 14.83
N LYS A 536 -17.62 3.85 15.01
CA LYS A 536 -18.35 4.25 16.21
C LYS A 536 -17.98 3.36 17.39
N ASP A 537 -17.80 2.06 17.17
CA ASP A 537 -17.38 1.11 18.19
C ASP A 537 -16.00 1.46 18.75
N ILE A 538 -15.04 1.82 17.89
CA ILE A 538 -13.74 2.37 18.34
C ILE A 538 -13.94 3.61 19.21
N GLY A 539 -14.83 4.53 18.80
CA GLY A 539 -15.13 5.73 19.58
C GLY A 539 -15.75 5.42 20.95
N GLN A 540 -16.63 4.42 21.03
CA GLN A 540 -17.22 3.97 22.28
C GLN A 540 -16.16 3.31 23.19
N PHE A 541 -15.35 2.40 22.66
CA PHE A 541 -14.25 1.79 23.42
C PHE A 541 -13.26 2.83 23.90
N ALA A 542 -12.96 3.86 23.10
CA ALA A 542 -12.09 4.95 23.51
C ALA A 542 -12.66 5.74 24.70
N LYS A 543 -13.96 5.99 24.72
CA LYS A 543 -14.65 6.66 25.85
C LYS A 543 -14.61 5.80 27.10
N GLU A 544 -14.91 4.51 26.97
CA GLU A 544 -14.80 3.55 28.08
C GLU A 544 -13.38 3.52 28.65
N MET A 545 -12.35 3.45 27.81
CA MET A 545 -10.95 3.43 28.23
C MET A 545 -10.54 4.68 29.01
N VAL A 546 -11.00 5.86 28.58
CA VAL A 546 -10.77 7.12 29.28
C VAL A 546 -11.43 7.11 30.66
N LEU A 547 -12.69 6.66 30.75
CA LEU A 547 -13.47 6.61 31.98
C LEU A 547 -12.96 5.57 32.98
N VAL A 548 -12.49 4.41 32.51
CA VAL A 548 -12.15 3.29 33.40
C VAL A 548 -10.76 3.41 33.98
N GLY A 549 -9.70 3.47 33.15
CA GLY A 549 -8.50 2.85 33.69
C GLY A 549 -7.18 2.99 33.00
N CYS A 550 -7.09 2.90 31.68
CA CYS A 550 -5.78 2.75 31.06
C CYS A 550 -5.06 4.08 30.87
N LEU A 551 -4.24 4.46 31.85
CA LEU A 551 -3.07 5.29 31.64
C LEU A 551 -1.94 4.54 32.35
N SER A 552 -1.02 3.95 31.59
CA SER A 552 0.30 3.58 32.08
C SER A 552 0.94 4.86 32.62
N SER A 553 0.99 4.96 33.93
CA SER A 553 1.69 5.99 34.66
C SER A 553 3.18 5.66 34.68
N ASP A 554 3.82 5.75 33.52
CA ASP A 554 5.29 5.70 33.39
C ASP A 554 5.71 6.96 32.63
N GLU A 555 5.33 8.14 33.15
CA GLU A 555 5.79 9.45 32.63
C GLU A 555 7.20 9.82 33.12
N GLU A 556 7.92 8.93 33.83
CA GLU A 556 9.31 9.16 34.27
C GLU A 556 10.37 8.37 33.48
N GLU A 557 10.04 7.24 32.85
CA GLU A 557 11.03 6.41 32.11
C GLU A 557 11.23 6.84 30.65
N ILE A 558 10.23 7.48 30.03
CA ILE A 558 10.28 7.87 28.60
C ILE A 558 11.10 9.15 28.38
N ASP A 559 11.12 10.08 29.36
CA ASP A 559 11.95 11.27 29.27
C ASP A 559 13.45 10.88 29.37
N GLU A 560 13.83 9.85 30.14
CA GLU A 560 15.21 9.34 30.17
C GLU A 560 15.64 8.70 28.84
N GLU A 561 14.80 7.93 28.16
CA GLU A 561 15.17 7.29 26.88
C GLU A 561 15.21 8.29 25.71
N VAL A 562 14.33 9.30 25.72
CA VAL A 562 14.31 10.39 24.73
C VAL A 562 15.48 11.35 24.95
N GLU A 563 15.81 11.69 26.20
CA GLU A 563 17.02 12.46 26.53
C GLU A 563 18.30 11.68 26.24
N ALA A 564 18.35 10.37 26.52
CA ALA A 564 19.49 9.52 26.17
C ALA A 564 19.70 9.45 24.65
N ARG A 565 18.62 9.36 23.86
CA ARG A 565 18.72 9.42 22.39
C ARG A 565 19.20 10.78 21.89
N ALA A 566 18.69 11.87 22.46
CA ALA A 566 19.11 13.23 22.10
C ALA A 566 20.58 13.49 22.46
N ALA A 567 21.04 12.97 23.61
CA ALA A 567 22.43 13.04 24.04
C ALA A 567 23.38 12.25 23.11
N VAL A 568 22.99 11.03 22.71
CA VAL A 568 23.76 10.21 21.76
C VAL A 568 23.82 10.84 20.37
N GLU A 569 22.73 11.46 19.90
CA GLU A 569 22.76 12.22 18.63
C GLU A 569 23.68 13.45 18.74
N ALA A 570 23.64 14.20 19.84
CA ALA A 570 24.51 15.34 20.07
C ALA A 570 26.01 14.95 20.12
N GLU A 571 26.35 13.82 20.72
CA GLU A 571 27.71 13.26 20.70
C GLU A 571 28.16 12.82 19.30
N MET A 572 27.25 12.27 18.49
CA MET A 572 27.55 11.92 17.09
C MET A 572 27.84 13.15 16.22
N TYR A 573 27.13 14.26 16.43
CA TYR A 573 27.35 15.51 15.67
C TYR A 573 28.59 16.29 16.11
N THR A 574 29.03 16.13 17.36
CA THR A 574 30.27 16.74 17.87
C THR A 574 31.52 15.95 17.47
N SER A 575 31.42 14.63 17.40
CA SER A 575 32.52 13.75 16.93
C SER A 575 32.74 13.76 15.42
N SER A 576 31.76 14.23 14.63
CA SER A 576 31.88 14.40 13.18
C SER A 576 32.29 15.81 12.74
N ASN A 577 32.47 16.75 13.68
CA ASN A 577 32.91 18.13 13.45
C ASN A 577 34.14 18.53 14.30
N SER A 578 35.04 17.59 14.58
CA SER A 578 36.39 17.95 15.04
C SER A 578 37.37 17.94 13.85
N PRO A 579 38.11 19.04 13.62
CA PRO A 579 38.97 19.23 12.43
C PRO A 579 40.15 18.27 12.32
#